data_AF-A0A2E3FCU8-F1
#
_entry.id   AF-A0A2E3FCU8-F1
#
_cell.length_a   1.000
_cell.length_b   1.000
_cell.length_c   1.000
_cell.angle_alpha   90.00
_cell.angle_beta   90.00
_cell.angle_gamma   90.00
#
_symmetry.space_group_name_H-M   'P 1'
#
loop_
_entity.id
_entity.type
_entity.pdbx_description
1 polymer ?
#
loop_
_entity_poly.entity_id
_entity_poly.type
_entity_poly.pdbx_seq_one_letter_code
_entity_poly.pdbx_strand_id
1 'polypeptide(L)'
;MRQQRVEIRGRVCLSTCTMFLGAGDVCVSPNTKFGFHGPSYYGRPLKPAQFEYWSQVIASYYPAGLKNWYLAEGRYRSKGYYTMSGAQLISMGIPQC
;
A
#
# COMPACT_ATOMS: atom_id res chain seq x y z
N MET A 1 15.87 18.17 11.07
CA MET A 1 15.89 18.03 9.61
C MET A 1 14.48 18.30 9.09
N ARG A 2 14.28 19.10 8.03
CA ARG A 2 12.95 19.25 7.43
C ARG A 2 12.66 18.01 6.60
N GLN A 3 11.63 17.25 6.97
CA GLN A 3 11.18 16.11 6.18
C GLN A 3 10.56 16.65 4.88
N GLN A 4 10.96 16.10 3.74
CA GLN A 4 10.44 16.52 2.45
C GLN A 4 9.15 15.72 2.16
N ARG A 5 8.10 16.42 1.76
CA ARG A 5 6.80 15.81 1.43
C ARG A 5 6.95 14.83 0.27
N VAL A 6 6.33 13.66 0.39
CA VAL A 6 6.20 12.68 -0.68
C VAL A 6 4.86 12.86 -1.37
N GLU A 7 4.88 13.15 -2.67
CA GLU A 7 3.66 13.26 -3.47
C GLU A 7 3.57 12.08 -4.44
N ILE A 8 2.57 11.22 -4.28
CA ILE A 8 2.34 10.13 -5.21
C ILE A 8 1.32 10.58 -6.26
N ARG A 9 1.84 10.94 -7.43
CA ARG A 9 1.07 11.40 -8.60
C ARG A 9 1.32 10.49 -9.80
N GLY A 10 0.60 10.74 -10.89
CA GLY A 10 0.71 10.00 -12.15
C GLY A 10 -0.35 8.92 -12.32
N ARG A 11 -0.16 8.00 -13.28
CA ARG A 11 -1.20 7.02 -13.65
C ARG A 11 -1.30 5.85 -12.67
N VAL A 12 -0.16 5.34 -12.19
CA VAL A 12 -0.11 4.10 -11.40
C VAL A 12 0.99 4.13 -10.33
N CYS A 13 0.74 3.45 -9.20
CA CYS A 13 1.69 3.15 -8.14
C CYS A 13 1.44 1.71 -7.68
N LEU A 14 2.27 0.75 -8.09
CA LEU A 14 2.02 -0.68 -7.91
C LEU A 14 3.04 -1.31 -6.97
N SER A 15 2.61 -2.35 -6.24
CA SER A 15 3.50 -3.16 -5.40
C SER A 15 4.20 -2.28 -4.35
N THR A 16 5.53 -2.37 -4.27
CA THR A 16 6.39 -1.64 -3.32
C THR A 16 6.23 -0.13 -3.39
N CYS A 17 5.82 0.45 -4.52
CA CYS A 17 5.51 1.88 -4.60
C CYS A 17 4.46 2.28 -3.55
N THR A 18 3.47 1.43 -3.28
CA THR A 18 2.42 1.73 -2.29
C THR A 18 2.97 1.89 -0.88
N MET A 19 4.15 1.34 -0.57
CA MET A 19 4.78 1.47 0.76
C MET A 19 5.22 2.92 1.05
N PHE A 20 5.36 3.78 0.05
CA PHE A 20 5.59 5.22 0.26
C PHE A 20 4.40 5.95 0.90
N LEU A 21 3.22 5.32 0.97
CA LEU A 21 2.09 5.80 1.76
C LEU A 21 2.39 5.89 3.27
N GLY A 22 3.51 5.31 3.72
CA GLY A 22 4.03 5.38 5.09
C GLY A 22 5.10 6.42 5.33
N ALA A 23 5.42 7.27 4.35
CA ALA A 23 6.54 8.20 4.45
C ALA A 23 6.35 9.33 5.50
N GLY A 24 5.23 9.36 6.21
CA GLY A 24 4.86 10.42 7.15
C GLY A 24 4.13 11.55 6.42
N ASP A 25 4.85 12.58 5.99
CA ASP A 25 4.28 13.66 5.17
C ASP A 25 4.09 13.20 3.72
N VAL A 26 2.97 12.54 3.47
CA VAL A 26 2.58 12.00 2.16
C VAL A 26 1.24 12.53 1.70
N CYS A 27 1.07 12.67 0.39
CA CYS A 27 -0.24 12.85 -0.23
C CYS A 27 -0.36 12.07 -1.53
N VAL A 28 -1.61 11.89 -2.01
CA VAL A 28 -1.91 11.19 -3.25
C VAL A 28 -2.80 12.00 -4.19
N SER A 29 -2.58 11.86 -5.50
CA SER A 29 -3.52 12.36 -6.51
C SER A 29 -4.76 11.46 -6.59
N PRO A 30 -5.99 12.01 -6.67
CA PRO A 30 -7.22 11.21 -6.69
C PRO A 30 -7.31 10.27 -7.90
N ASN A 31 -6.61 10.61 -8.99
CA ASN A 31 -6.64 9.88 -10.27
C ASN A 31 -5.56 8.79 -10.38
N THR A 32 -4.63 8.70 -9.43
CA THR A 32 -3.60 7.66 -9.43
C THR A 32 -4.21 6.31 -9.02
N LYS A 33 -3.83 5.23 -9.71
CA LYS A 33 -4.23 3.87 -9.34
C LYS A 33 -3.16 3.20 -8.48
N PHE A 34 -3.56 2.69 -7.32
CA PHE A 34 -2.70 2.01 -6.36
C PHE A 34 -2.95 0.52 -6.38
N GLY A 35 -1.90 -0.28 -6.57
CA GLY A 35 -1.99 -1.73 -6.68
C GLY A 35 -1.36 -2.44 -5.48
N PHE A 36 -2.18 -3.12 -4.69
CA PHE A 36 -1.76 -3.87 -3.51
C PHE A 36 -1.75 -5.37 -3.78
N HIS A 37 -0.83 -6.10 -3.14
CA HIS A 37 -0.83 -7.56 -3.12
C HIS A 37 -0.12 -8.12 -1.88
N GLY A 38 -0.32 -9.42 -1.64
CA GLY A 38 0.38 -10.16 -0.59
C GLY A 38 1.87 -10.36 -0.86
N PRO A 39 2.70 -10.56 0.18
CA PRO A 39 4.10 -10.91 -0.01
C PRO A 39 4.21 -12.25 -0.75
N SER A 40 5.12 -12.33 -1.71
CA SER A 40 5.36 -13.52 -2.51
C SER A 40 6.84 -13.64 -2.87
N TYR A 41 7.28 -14.85 -3.21
CA TYR A 41 8.62 -15.09 -3.75
C TYR A 41 8.52 -15.36 -5.25
N TYR A 42 8.82 -14.33 -6.06
CA TYR A 42 8.60 -14.37 -7.52
C TYR A 42 7.16 -14.80 -7.90
N GLY A 43 6.16 -14.27 -7.20
CA GLY A 43 4.75 -14.60 -7.40
C GLY A 43 4.31 -15.94 -6.80
N ARG A 44 5.22 -16.72 -6.20
CA ARG A 44 4.89 -17.97 -5.51
C ARG A 44 4.44 -17.68 -4.07
N PRO A 45 3.43 -18.41 -3.55
CA PRO A 45 3.04 -18.31 -2.15
C PRO A 45 4.21 -18.60 -1.20
N LEU A 46 4.25 -17.86 -0.10
CA LEU A 46 5.21 -18.07 0.98
C LEU A 46 4.70 -19.15 1.96
N LYS A 47 5.61 -19.72 2.77
CA LYS A 47 5.21 -20.53 3.92
C LYS A 47 4.42 -19.65 4.91
N PRO A 48 3.46 -20.20 5.67
CA PRO A 48 2.58 -19.41 6.54
C PRO A 48 3.32 -18.43 7.46
N ALA A 49 4.36 -18.86 8.16
CA ALA A 49 5.13 -17.97 9.04
C ALA A 49 5.81 -16.80 8.29
N GLN A 50 6.32 -17.05 7.07
CA GLN A 50 6.91 -16.01 6.25
C GLN A 50 5.85 -15.07 5.69
N PHE A 51 4.71 -15.60 5.26
CA PHE A 51 3.57 -14.80 4.82
C PHE A 51 3.13 -13.83 5.92
N GLU A 52 2.90 -14.34 7.14
CA GLU A 52 2.50 -13.51 8.28
C GLU A 52 3.54 -12.44 8.60
N TYR A 53 4.82 -12.81 8.69
CA TYR A 53 5.91 -11.87 8.98
C TYR A 53 5.97 -10.74 7.95
N TRP A 54 6.02 -11.08 6.66
CA TRP A 54 6.14 -10.07 5.61
C TRP A 54 4.86 -9.26 5.42
N SER A 55 3.69 -9.82 5.68
CA SER A 55 2.44 -9.05 5.72
C SER A 55 2.49 -7.98 6.80
N GLN A 56 2.99 -8.29 8.00
CA GLN A 56 3.14 -7.30 9.06
C GLN A 56 4.19 -6.23 8.71
N VAL A 57 5.30 -6.62 8.08
CA VAL A 57 6.32 -5.68 7.60
C VAL A 57 5.75 -4.73 6.56
N ILE A 58 5.00 -5.20 5.57
CA ILE A 58 4.37 -4.32 4.57
C ILE A 58 3.33 -3.41 5.24
N ALA A 59 2.47 -3.98 6.10
CA ALA A 59 1.41 -3.24 6.77
C ALA A 59 1.92 -2.16 7.74
N SER A 60 3.16 -2.26 8.23
CA SER A 60 3.76 -1.24 9.10
C SER A 60 4.04 0.08 8.36
N TYR A 61 4.11 0.07 7.04
CA TYR A 61 4.20 1.26 6.20
C TYR A 61 2.84 1.91 5.94
N TYR A 62 1.72 1.36 6.42
CA TYR A 62 0.41 1.91 6.09
C TYR A 62 -0.20 2.69 7.27
N PRO A 63 -0.86 3.83 7.02
CA PRO A 63 -1.73 4.47 8.00
C PRO A 63 -2.81 3.50 8.50
N ALA A 64 -3.34 3.73 9.70
CA ALA A 64 -4.19 2.77 10.41
C ALA A 64 -5.34 2.17 9.57
N GLY A 65 -6.08 3.00 8.81
CA GLY A 65 -7.17 2.52 7.96
C GLY A 65 -6.71 1.56 6.86
N LEU A 66 -5.64 1.93 6.14
CA LEU A 66 -5.07 1.11 5.08
C LEU A 66 -4.35 -0.14 5.62
N LYS A 67 -3.69 -0.03 6.79
CA LYS A 67 -3.09 -1.14 7.50
C LYS A 67 -4.12 -2.21 7.85
N ASN A 68 -5.24 -1.81 8.45
CA ASN A 68 -6.29 -2.73 8.86
C ASN A 68 -6.91 -3.43 7.65
N TRP A 69 -7.21 -2.68 6.59
CA TRP A 69 -7.70 -3.25 5.33
C TRP A 69 -6.69 -4.23 4.71
N TYR A 70 -5.40 -3.86 4.66
CA TYR A 70 -4.37 -4.72 4.06
C TYR A 70 -4.25 -6.05 4.78
N LEU A 71 -4.23 -6.03 6.12
CA LEU A 71 -4.13 -7.25 6.93
C LEU A 71 -5.39 -8.12 6.83
N ALA A 72 -6.57 -7.51 6.70
CA ALA A 72 -7.83 -8.22 6.57
C ALA A 72 -8.06 -8.80 5.17
N GLU A 73 -7.68 -8.08 4.12
CA GLU A 73 -8.07 -8.39 2.74
C GLU A 73 -6.89 -8.29 1.75
N GLY A 74 -6.23 -7.13 1.69
CA GLY A 74 -5.24 -6.82 0.64
C GLY A 74 -4.09 -7.82 0.54
N ARG A 75 -3.62 -8.35 1.67
CA ARG A 75 -2.52 -9.31 1.75
C ARG A 75 -2.84 -10.68 1.14
N TYR A 76 -4.10 -11.03 0.95
CA TYR A 76 -4.49 -12.32 0.37
C TYR A 76 -4.54 -12.29 -1.16
N ARG A 77 -4.34 -11.13 -1.77
CA ARG A 77 -4.23 -11.03 -3.22
C ARG A 77 -2.91 -11.66 -3.69
N SER A 78 -3.01 -12.87 -4.22
CA SER A 78 -1.86 -13.70 -4.64
C SER A 78 -1.50 -13.56 -6.13
N LYS A 79 -2.42 -13.06 -6.97
CA LYS A 79 -2.21 -12.84 -8.41
C LYS A 79 -2.62 -11.42 -8.80
N GLY A 80 -1.77 -10.74 -9.57
CA GLY A 80 -2.01 -9.35 -9.99
C GLY A 80 -2.14 -8.41 -8.78
N TYR A 81 -3.00 -7.41 -8.91
CA TYR A 81 -3.18 -6.37 -7.89
C TYR A 81 -4.64 -6.26 -7.46
N TYR A 82 -4.85 -5.92 -6.19
CA TYR A 82 -6.07 -5.26 -5.74
C TYR A 82 -5.88 -3.77 -6.01
N THR A 83 -6.73 -3.18 -6.84
CA THR A 83 -6.56 -1.79 -7.28
C THR A 83 -7.49 -0.88 -6.49
N MET A 84 -6.94 0.21 -5.95
CA MET A 84 -7.69 1.34 -5.41
C MET A 84 -7.35 2.62 -6.18
N SER A 85 -8.30 3.54 -6.32
CA SER A 85 -8.00 4.90 -6.75
C SER A 85 -7.41 5.72 -5.60
N GLY A 86 -6.70 6.80 -5.93
CA GLY A 86 -6.29 7.78 -4.94
C GLY A 86 -7.49 8.36 -4.19
N ALA A 87 -8.64 8.55 -4.86
CA ALA A 87 -9.86 9.00 -4.19
C ALA A 87 -10.33 8.02 -3.09
N GLN A 88 -10.24 6.71 -3.31
CA GLN A 88 -10.56 5.72 -2.27
C GLN A 88 -9.57 5.80 -1.10
N LEU A 89 -8.27 5.96 -1.38
CA LEU A 89 -7.25 6.15 -0.35
C LEU A 89 -7.45 7.44 0.45
N ILE A 90 -7.89 8.52 -0.20
CA ILE A 90 -8.24 9.78 0.45
C ILE A 90 -9.41 9.59 1.41
N SER A 91 -10.46 8.87 1.00
CA SER A 91 -11.58 8.49 1.88
C SER A 91 -11.15 7.61 3.06
N MET A 92 -9.99 6.92 2.96
CA MET A 92 -9.38 6.15 4.06
C MET A 92 -8.46 6.99 4.97
N GLY A 93 -8.36 8.30 4.73
CA GLY A 93 -7.61 9.25 5.56
C GLY A 93 -6.23 9.63 5.04
N ILE A 94 -5.85 9.26 3.83
CA ILE A 94 -4.59 9.72 3.22
C ILE A 94 -4.79 11.13 2.64
N PRO A 95 -3.90 12.11 2.92
CA PRO A 95 -4.07 13.46 2.40
C PRO A 95 -4.12 13.52 0.87
N GLN A 96 -4.96 14.40 0.33
CA GLN A 96 -4.97 14.71 -1.09
C GLN A 96 -3.80 15.64 -1.47
N CYS A 97 -3.19 15.39 -2.63
CA CYS A 97 -2.45 16.39 -3.39
C CYS A 97 -3.30 17.02 -4.52
#